data_AF-A0A2D8L7U5-F1
#
_entry.id   AF-A0A2D8L7U5-F1
#
_cell.length_a   1.000
_cell.length_b   1.000
_cell.length_c   1.000
_cell.angle_alpha   90.00
_cell.angle_beta   90.00
_cell.angle_gamma   90.00
#
_symmetry.space_group_name_H-M   'P 1'
#
loop_
_entity.id
_entity.type
_entity.pdbx_description
1 polymer ?
#
loop_
_entity_poly.entity_id
_entity_poly.type
_entity_poly.pdbx_seq_one_letter_code
_entity_poly.pdbx_strand_id
1 'polypeptide(L)' 'MHELGLARSIAGIAEENAKGRRLKEVRVAIGPQACVERGALTFCWDLVTESTAISGVSLGFIDADNDTFVVREIEFMEEA' A
#
# COMPACT_ATOMS: atom_id res chain seq x y z
N MET A 1 -2.91 -3.50 16.84
CA MET A 1 -3.44 -3.61 15.47
C MET A 1 -2.25 -3.72 14.53
N HIS A 2 -1.95 -4.92 14.08
CA HIS A 2 -0.77 -5.24 13.26
C HIS A 2 -0.90 -4.61 11.86
N GLU A 3 -2.08 -4.71 11.26
CA GLU A 3 -2.43 -4.26 9.90
C GLU A 3 -2.50 -2.74 9.77
N LEU A 4 -2.99 -2.04 10.81
CA LEU A 4 -2.98 -0.58 10.84
C LEU A 4 -1.55 -0.03 10.82
N GLY A 5 -0.62 -0.71 11.50
CA GLY A 5 0.81 -0.37 11.46
C GLY A 5 1.38 -0.57 10.06
N LEU A 6 1.11 -1.72 9.44
CA LEU A 6 1.52 -2.02 8.07
C LEU A 6 0.98 -1.01 7.07
N ALA A 7 -0.31 -0.66 7.14
CA ALA A 7 -0.94 0.33 6.27
C ALA A 7 -0.25 1.70 6.37
N ARG A 8 0.05 2.17 7.60
CA ARG A 8 0.79 3.42 7.81
C ARG A 8 2.20 3.38 7.23
N SER A 9 2.90 2.25 7.38
CA SER A 9 4.24 2.08 6.81
C SER A 9 4.20 2.11 5.27
N ILE A 10 3.25 1.42 4.64
CA ILE A 10 3.07 1.48 3.18
C ILE A 10 2.74 2.91 2.75
N ALA A 11 1.82 3.59 3.46
CA ALA A 11 1.40 4.94 3.13
C ALA A 11 2.59 5.92 3.19
N GLY A 12 3.42 5.84 4.23
CA GLY A 12 4.65 6.64 4.33
C GLY A 12 5.59 6.41 3.16
N ILE A 13 5.85 5.15 2.79
CA ILE A 13 6.69 4.81 1.62
C ILE A 13 6.08 5.38 0.34
N ALA A 14 4.77 5.25 0.15
CA ALA A 14 4.07 5.75 -1.01
C ALA A 14 4.12 7.29 -1.09
N GLU A 15 3.87 8.00 0.01
CA GLU A 15 3.97 9.47 0.08
C GLU A 15 5.39 9.98 -0.19
N GLU A 16 6.42 9.32 0.37
CA GLU A 16 7.82 9.65 0.11
C GLU A 16 8.21 9.45 -1.36
N ASN A 17 7.67 8.43 -2.01
CA ASN A 17 7.88 8.18 -3.44
C ASN A 17 7.05 9.09 -4.34
N ALA A 18 5.86 9.49 -3.90
CA ALA A 18 4.97 10.38 -4.63
C ALA A 18 5.69 11.71 -4.94
N LYS A 19 6.43 12.28 -3.98
CA LYS A 19 7.14 13.57 -4.12
C LYS A 19 6.27 14.68 -4.76
N GLY A 20 4.98 14.70 -4.43
CA GLY A 20 3.98 15.63 -4.99
C GLY A 20 3.33 15.22 -6.30
N ARG A 21 3.73 14.08 -6.89
CA ARG A 21 3.06 13.47 -8.05
C ARG A 21 1.86 12.64 -7.59
N ARG A 22 0.81 12.58 -8.41
CA ARG A 22 -0.35 11.74 -8.09
C ARG A 22 -0.03 10.27 -8.33
N LEU A 23 -0.29 9.45 -7.32
CA LEU A 23 -0.26 8.00 -7.43
C LEU A 23 -1.59 7.48 -7.96
N LYS A 24 -1.55 6.33 -8.63
CA LYS A 24 -2.71 5.60 -9.12
C LYS A 24 -2.91 4.33 -8.30
N GLU A 25 -1.85 3.55 -8.11
CA GLU A 25 -1.91 2.26 -7.43
C GLU A 25 -0.59 1.97 -6.70
N VAL A 26 -0.69 1.33 -5.54
CA VAL A 26 0.45 0.78 -4.80
C VAL A 26 0.26 -0.72 -4.69
N ARG A 27 1.25 -1.52 -5.09
CA ARG A 27 1.20 -2.97 -4.98
C ARG A 27 2.16 -3.51 -3.95
N VAL A 28 1.65 -4.37 -3.09
CA VAL A 28 2.40 -5.02 -2.02
C VAL A 28 2.50 -6.51 -2.31
N ALA A 29 3.73 -7.03 -2.31
CA ALA A 29 3.98 -8.46 -2.33
C ALA A 29 3.77 -9.04 -0.93
N ILE A 30 2.87 -10.01 -0.81
CA ILE A 30 2.53 -10.67 0.45
C ILE A 30 2.68 -12.18 0.28
N GLY A 31 3.56 -12.76 1.10
CA GLY A 31 3.77 -14.19 1.18
C GLY A 31 2.75 -14.89 2.10
N PRO A 32 2.48 -16.18 1.89
CA PRO A 32 1.47 -16.92 2.63
C PRO A 32 1.80 -17.08 4.13
N GLN A 33 3.06 -16.92 4.53
CA GLN A 33 3.48 -17.02 5.93
C GLN A 33 3.52 -15.65 6.63
N ALA A 34 3.29 -14.55 5.90
CA ALA A 34 3.33 -13.17 6.42
C ALA A 34 2.28 -12.88 7.51
N CYS A 35 1.31 -13.78 7.70
CA CYS A 35 0.20 -13.63 8.65
C CYS A 35 -0.61 -12.33 8.45
N VAL A 36 -0.63 -11.78 7.23
CA VAL A 36 -1.35 -10.55 6.88
C VAL A 36 -2.72 -10.88 6.30
N GLU A 37 -3.76 -10.31 6.90
CA GLU A 37 -5.11 -10.35 6.32
C GLU A 37 -5.26 -9.19 5.31
N ARG A 38 -5.43 -9.53 4.03
CA ARG A 38 -5.50 -8.58 2.92
C ARG A 38 -6.73 -7.67 3.00
N GLY A 39 -7.87 -8.18 3.44
CA GLY A 39 -9.10 -7.40 3.63
C GLY A 39 -8.93 -6.32 4.70
N ALA A 40 -8.42 -6.71 5.87
CA ALA A 40 -8.11 -5.81 6.97
C ALA A 40 -7.04 -4.78 6.58
N LEU A 41 -6.00 -5.19 5.85
CA LEU A 41 -4.99 -4.28 5.33
C LEU A 41 -5.57 -3.27 4.34
N THR A 42 -6.46 -3.70 3.45
CA THR A 42 -7.17 -2.82 2.50
C THR A 42 -8.05 -1.82 3.23
N PHE A 43 -8.79 -2.27 4.24
CA PHE A 43 -9.61 -1.40 5.08
C PHE A 43 -8.75 -0.37 5.83
N CYS A 44 -7.66 -0.82 6.45
CA CYS A 44 -6.73 0.07 7.13
C CYS A 44 -6.05 1.05 6.16
N TRP A 45 -5.75 0.63 4.93
CA TRP A 45 -5.20 1.48 3.89
C TRP A 45 -6.14 2.64 3.54
N ASP A 46 -7.41 2.34 3.24
CA ASP A 46 -8.41 3.37 2.95
C ASP A 46 -8.52 4.36 4.13
N LEU A 47 -8.62 3.84 5.35
CA LEU A 47 -8.68 4.64 6.57
C LEU A 47 -7.46 5.56 6.79
N VAL A 48 -6.24 5.07 6.55
CA VAL A 48 -5.02 5.88 6.78
C VAL A 48 -4.74 6.86 5.64
N THR A 49 -5.21 6.56 4.42
CA THR A 49 -4.95 7.40 3.24
C THR A 49 -6.02 8.45 3.00
N GLU A 50 -7.23 8.30 3.54
CA GLU A 50 -8.38 9.19 3.32
C GLU A 50 -8.03 10.68 3.47
N SER A 51 -7.23 11.04 4.48
CA SER A 51 -6.82 12.42 4.80
C SER A 51 -5.40 12.79 4.35
N THR A 52 -4.82 12.06 3.39
CA THR A 52 -3.41 12.23 2.95
C THR A 52 -3.30 12.65 1.47
N ALA A 53 -2.08 12.95 1.02
CA ALA A 53 -1.81 13.29 -0.39
C ALA A 53 -2.05 12.12 -1.36
N ILE A 54 -2.14 10.89 -0.84
CA ILE A 54 -2.39 9.66 -1.57
C ILE A 54 -3.82 9.14 -1.37
N SER A 55 -4.74 10.02 -0.97
CA SER A 55 -6.17 9.70 -0.88
C SER A 55 -6.71 9.26 -2.25
N GLY A 56 -7.48 8.17 -2.27
CA GLY A 56 -8.04 7.58 -3.49
C GLY A 56 -7.09 6.67 -4.27
N VAL A 57 -5.89 6.40 -3.75
CA VAL A 57 -4.94 5.46 -4.36
C VAL A 57 -5.34 4.02 -4.05
N SER A 58 -5.37 3.16 -5.07
CA SER A 58 -5.73 1.76 -4.89
C SER A 58 -4.57 0.95 -4.30
N LEU A 59 -4.89 -0.02 -3.42
CA LEU A 59 -3.93 -0.98 -2.90
C LEU A 59 -4.11 -2.33 -3.63
N GLY A 60 -3.09 -2.75 -4.35
CA GLY A 60 -3.02 -4.04 -5.01
C GLY A 60 -2.16 -5.04 -4.25
N PHE A 61 -2.39 -6.34 -4.49
CA PHE A 61 -1.64 -7.41 -3.86
C PHE A 61 -1.01 -8.33 -4.90
N ILE A 62 0.25 -8.69 -4.66
CA ILE A 62 1.02 -9.63 -5.48
C ILE A 62 1.39 -10.81 -4.58
N ASP A 63 1.31 -12.03 -5.09
CA ASP A 63 1.79 -13.20 -4.35
C ASP A 63 3.32 -13.24 -4.28
N ALA A 64 3.83 -13.66 -3.13
CA ALA A 64 5.25 -13.84 -2.88
C ALA A 64 5.50 -15.11 -2.06
N ASP A 65 6.77 -15.47 -1.91
CA ASP A 65 7.17 -16.65 -1.15
C ASP A 65 7.38 -16.34 0.34
N ASN A 66 7.25 -17.37 1.18
CA ASN A 66 7.54 -17.33 2.61
C ASN A 66 6.76 -16.21 3.35
N ASP A 67 7.43 -15.50 4.26
CA ASP A 67 6.93 -14.40 5.08
C ASP A 67 7.08 -13.03 4.39
N THR A 68 7.28 -13.00 3.07
CA THR A 68 7.58 -11.75 2.36
C THR A 68 6.48 -10.70 2.53
N PHE A 69 6.87 -9.50 2.95
CA PHE A 69 6.00 -8.33 2.96
C PHE A 69 6.76 -7.09 2.48
N VAL A 70 6.58 -6.72 1.21
CA VAL A 70 7.33 -5.59 0.62
C VAL A 70 6.50 -4.82 -0.38
N VAL A 71 6.64 -3.49 -0.40
CA VAL A 71 6.08 -2.65 -1.45
C VAL A 71 6.87 -2.91 -2.73
N ARG A 72 6.20 -3.37 -3.79
CA ARG A 72 6.84 -3.79 -5.05
C ARG A 72 6.72 -2.76 -6.14
N GLU A 73 5.53 -2.20 -6.31
CA GLU A 73 5.24 -1.32 -7.43
C GLU A 73 4.45 -0.11 -6.93
N ILE A 74 4.80 1.07 -7.44
CA ILE A 74 4.07 2.31 -7.21
C ILE A 74 3.81 2.89 -8.60
N GLU A 75 2.55 2.84 -9.00
CA GLU A 75 2.09 3.34 -10.29
C GLU A 75 1.65 4.79 -10.12
N PHE A 76 2.14 5.67 -10.99
CA PHE A 76 1.81 7.09 -11.00
C PHE A 76 0.68 7.34 -12.01
N MET A 77 -0.17 8.34 -11.75
CA MET A 77 -1.04 8.83 -12.81
C MET A 77 -0.17 9.44 -13.91
N GLU A 78 -0.31 8.97 -15.15
CA GLU A 78 0.27 9.67 -16.31
C GLU A 78 -0.50 10.99 -16.51
N GLU A 79 0.25 12.10 -16.64
CA GLU A 79 -0.32 13.36 -17.08
C GLU A 79 -0.70 13.22 -18.56
N ALA A 80 -2.01 13.26 -18.86
CA ALA A 80 -2.55 13.27 -20.21
C ALA A 80 -2.39 14.64 -20.89
#